data_AF-A0A962C157-F1
#
_entry.id   AF-A0A962C157-F1
#
_cell.length_a   1.000
_cell.length_b   1.000
_cell.length_c   1.000
_cell.angle_alpha   90.00
_cell.angle_beta   90.00
_cell.angle_gamma   90.00
#
_symmetry.space_group_name_H-M   'P 1'
#
loop_
_entity.id
_entity.type
_entity.pdbx_description
1 polymer ?
#
loop_
_entity_poly.entity_id
_entity_poly.type
_entity_poly.pdbx_seq_one_letter_code
_entity_poly.pdbx_strand_id
1 'polypeptide(L)'
;MTTSRIRSTLAVCLAAALTTGTAYAAVSAEQAAKLGKELTAMGAIAAGNAEGTIPAWTGGITSPPAGYKAGMSHPDPFAADKVVFSITQANYKEHADKLTEGQEEMFAKYPTFRMDIYPTRRSASYPQRTYDYTIKNATTAKLTADENGVTNAAEGIPFPIPQTGAEVIWNHKLKYKGISAARWTNLAPVTANGRYNLVKIREEFMGLYYKPGNTIADIN
;
A
#
# COMPACT_ATOMS: atom_id res chain seq x y z
N MET A 1 32.13 65.56 -18.55
CA MET A 1 31.02 65.50 -17.56
C MET A 1 30.30 64.17 -17.76
N THR A 2 30.51 63.25 -16.83
CA THR A 2 30.17 61.83 -16.93
C THR A 2 28.75 61.63 -16.40
N THR A 3 27.80 61.29 -17.27
CA THR A 3 26.40 61.05 -16.86
C THR A 3 26.25 59.66 -16.26
N SER A 4 25.89 59.72 -14.98
CA SER A 4 25.75 58.69 -13.97
C SER A 4 24.80 57.52 -14.29
N ARG A 5 25.36 56.33 -14.08
CA ARG A 5 24.80 55.05 -13.62
C ARG A 5 23.48 55.13 -12.84
N ILE A 6 22.33 55.20 -13.49
CA ILE A 6 21.01 54.94 -12.86
C ILE A 6 20.07 54.25 -13.86
N ARG A 7 20.37 53.01 -14.29
CA ARG A 7 19.40 52.16 -15.03
C ARG A 7 19.45 50.67 -14.69
N SER A 8 20.23 50.26 -13.69
CA SER A 8 20.53 48.83 -13.48
C SER A 8 19.96 48.22 -12.20
N THR A 9 19.16 48.96 -11.43
CA THR A 9 18.72 48.53 -10.08
C THR A 9 17.21 48.22 -9.98
N LEU A 10 16.52 47.96 -11.09
CA LEU A 10 15.10 47.57 -11.07
C LEU A 10 14.80 46.24 -11.78
N ALA A 11 15.80 45.59 -12.38
CA ALA A 11 15.62 44.29 -13.06
C ALA A 11 16.01 43.07 -12.19
N VAL A 12 16.57 43.29 -11.00
CA VAL A 12 17.07 42.19 -10.13
C VAL A 12 16.03 41.75 -9.09
N CYS A 13 14.96 42.53 -8.84
CA CYS A 13 13.92 42.15 -7.87
C CYS A 13 12.78 41.29 -8.45
N LEU A 14 12.74 41.04 -9.76
CA LEU A 14 11.70 40.19 -10.37
C LEU A 14 12.17 38.73 -10.60
N ALA A 15 13.45 38.43 -10.39
CA ALA A 15 14.02 37.09 -10.55
C ALA A 15 14.05 36.25 -9.25
N ALA A 16 13.60 36.81 -8.12
CA ALA A 16 13.65 36.15 -6.82
C ALA A 16 12.29 35.67 -6.28
N ALA A 17 11.23 35.67 -7.11
CA ALA A 17 9.88 35.30 -6.69
C ALA A 17 9.34 33.98 -7.29
N LEU A 18 10.19 33.17 -7.94
CA LEU A 18 9.80 31.91 -8.59
C LEU A 18 10.38 30.66 -7.94
N THR A 19 10.81 30.72 -6.68
CA THR A 19 10.83 29.51 -5.84
C THR A 19 9.42 29.29 -5.29
N THR A 20 8.46 29.07 -6.20
CA THR A 20 7.21 28.43 -5.84
C THR A 20 7.60 27.06 -5.30
N GLY A 21 7.42 26.85 -3.99
CA GLY A 21 7.48 25.51 -3.43
C GLY A 21 6.66 24.58 -4.31
N THR A 22 7.18 23.40 -4.60
CA THR A 22 6.44 22.35 -5.29
C THR A 22 5.23 22.01 -4.42
N ALA A 23 4.12 22.71 -4.64
CA ALA A 23 2.83 22.22 -4.21
C ALA A 23 2.65 20.91 -4.96
N TYR A 24 2.78 19.78 -4.25
CA TYR A 24 2.53 18.44 -4.79
C TYR A 24 1.05 18.38 -5.15
N ALA A 25 0.73 18.79 -6.37
CA ALA A 25 -0.60 18.74 -6.91
C ALA A 25 -0.99 17.27 -7.06
N ALA A 26 -2.27 16.98 -6.80
CA ALA A 26 -2.87 15.71 -7.15
C ALA A 26 -2.60 15.40 -8.65
N VAL A 27 -2.62 14.12 -9.02
CA VAL A 27 -2.34 13.73 -10.41
C VAL A 27 -3.36 14.33 -11.37
N SER A 28 -2.97 14.48 -12.64
CA SER A 28 -3.85 15.06 -13.64
C SER A 28 -5.07 14.16 -13.90
N ALA A 29 -6.14 14.74 -14.47
CA ALA A 29 -7.33 13.97 -14.85
C ALA A 29 -7.00 12.85 -15.86
N GLU A 30 -6.04 13.11 -16.76
CA GLU A 30 -5.55 12.14 -17.75
C GLU A 30 -4.81 10.98 -17.08
N GLN A 31 -3.99 11.25 -16.06
CA GLN A 31 -3.32 10.20 -15.28
C GLN A 31 -4.34 9.39 -14.48
N ALA A 32 -5.29 10.05 -13.82
CA ALA A 32 -6.35 9.40 -13.06
C ALA A 32 -7.26 8.53 -13.95
N ALA A 33 -7.48 8.93 -15.21
CA ALA A 33 -8.29 8.18 -16.17
C ALA A 33 -7.72 6.79 -16.54
N LYS A 34 -6.46 6.50 -16.16
CA LYS A 34 -5.85 5.18 -16.29
C LYS A 34 -6.32 4.19 -15.22
N LEU A 35 -6.79 4.68 -14.07
CA LEU A 35 -7.30 3.85 -12.98
C LEU A 35 -8.61 3.17 -13.38
N GLY A 36 -8.70 1.86 -13.12
CA GLY A 36 -9.80 1.02 -13.58
C GLY A 36 -9.69 0.59 -15.06
N LYS A 37 -8.60 0.94 -15.74
CA LYS A 37 -8.30 0.55 -17.13
C LYS A 37 -6.92 -0.09 -17.22
N GLU A 38 -5.89 0.69 -17.58
CA GLU A 38 -4.49 0.26 -17.63
C GLU A 38 -3.98 -0.13 -16.23
N LEU A 39 -4.46 0.60 -15.22
CA LEU A 39 -4.19 0.34 -13.82
C LEU A 39 -5.45 -0.23 -13.15
N THR A 40 -5.26 -1.04 -12.12
CA THR A 40 -6.34 -1.36 -11.18
C THR A 40 -6.81 -0.07 -10.51
N ALA A 41 -8.00 -0.10 -9.88
CA ALA A 41 -8.47 1.06 -9.11
C ALA A 41 -7.49 1.46 -7.98
N MET A 42 -6.61 0.55 -7.56
CA MET A 42 -5.59 0.77 -6.53
C MET A 42 -4.25 1.29 -7.10
N GLY A 43 -4.14 1.49 -8.42
CA GLY A 43 -2.95 2.04 -9.07
C GLY A 43 -1.89 1.03 -9.51
N ALA A 44 -2.10 -0.28 -9.29
CA ALA A 44 -1.20 -1.32 -9.80
C ALA A 44 -1.46 -1.59 -11.29
N ILE A 45 -0.47 -2.10 -12.03
CA ILE A 45 -0.70 -2.55 -13.43
C ILE A 45 -1.81 -3.61 -13.45
N ALA A 46 -2.84 -3.41 -14.28
CA ALA A 46 -3.97 -4.33 -14.38
C ALA A 46 -3.63 -5.59 -15.20
N ALA A 47 -2.84 -5.43 -16.26
CA ALA A 47 -2.42 -6.51 -17.15
C ALA A 47 -1.56 -7.56 -16.42
N GLY A 48 -1.51 -8.75 -17.02
CA GLY A 48 -0.52 -9.77 -16.67
C GLY A 48 0.87 -9.41 -17.22
N ASN A 49 1.89 -10.17 -16.83
CA ASN A 49 3.23 -9.98 -17.39
C ASN A 49 3.39 -10.74 -18.73
N ALA A 50 4.39 -10.34 -19.51
CA ALA A 50 4.68 -10.94 -20.82
C ALA A 50 5.04 -12.44 -20.74
N GLU A 51 5.65 -12.87 -19.63
CA GLU A 51 6.03 -14.28 -19.40
C GLU A 51 4.84 -15.19 -19.07
N GLY A 52 3.65 -14.64 -18.81
CA GLY A 52 2.45 -15.39 -18.45
C GLY A 52 2.46 -15.99 -17.04
N THR A 53 3.48 -15.68 -16.23
CA THR A 53 3.62 -16.15 -14.84
C THR A 53 2.77 -15.36 -13.85
N ILE A 54 2.35 -14.14 -14.23
CA ILE A 54 1.44 -13.27 -13.47
C ILE A 54 0.20 -13.02 -14.33
N PRO A 55 -0.99 -13.48 -13.91
CA PRO A 55 -2.22 -13.24 -14.66
C PRO A 55 -2.66 -11.77 -14.56
N ALA A 56 -3.51 -11.33 -15.49
CA ALA A 56 -4.22 -10.06 -15.35
C ALA A 56 -5.10 -10.06 -14.08
N TRP A 57 -5.28 -8.89 -13.46
CA TRP A 57 -6.20 -8.76 -12.34
C TRP A 57 -7.64 -8.63 -12.85
N THR A 58 -8.51 -9.50 -12.36
CA THR A 58 -9.91 -9.61 -12.82
C THR A 58 -10.92 -9.31 -11.70
N GLY A 59 -10.52 -8.58 -10.66
CA GLY A 59 -11.38 -8.23 -9.52
C GLY A 59 -11.04 -8.95 -8.22
N GLY A 60 -10.20 -9.99 -8.26
CA GLY A 60 -9.86 -10.79 -7.09
C GLY A 60 -11.02 -11.65 -6.57
N ILE A 61 -10.98 -12.03 -5.29
CA ILE A 61 -12.01 -12.85 -4.66
C ILE A 61 -13.14 -11.95 -4.16
N THR A 62 -14.31 -11.99 -4.78
CA THR A 62 -15.46 -11.13 -4.43
C THR A 62 -16.54 -11.84 -3.62
N SER A 63 -16.41 -13.15 -3.41
CA SER A 63 -17.29 -13.96 -2.58
C SER A 63 -16.48 -14.96 -1.76
N PRO A 64 -16.95 -15.35 -0.56
CA PRO A 64 -16.24 -16.33 0.25
C PRO A 64 -16.05 -17.68 -0.47
N PRO A 65 -14.96 -18.42 -0.22
CA PRO A 65 -14.76 -19.73 -0.80
C PRO A 65 -15.87 -20.70 -0.36
N ALA A 66 -16.08 -21.76 -1.15
CA ALA A 66 -17.02 -22.81 -0.79
C ALA A 66 -16.69 -23.39 0.61
N GLY A 67 -17.74 -23.56 1.43
CA GLY A 67 -17.60 -24.08 2.79
C GLY A 67 -17.19 -23.06 3.86
N TYR A 68 -16.89 -21.81 3.49
CA TYR A 68 -16.66 -20.75 4.47
C TYR A 68 -17.89 -20.49 5.36
N LYS A 69 -17.64 -20.29 6.65
CA LYS A 69 -18.61 -19.88 7.65
C LYS A 69 -17.98 -18.85 8.58
N ALA A 70 -18.74 -17.84 8.99
CA ALA A 70 -18.23 -16.84 9.93
C ALA A 70 -17.68 -17.51 11.21
N GLY A 71 -16.48 -17.09 11.64
CA GLY A 71 -15.81 -17.61 12.84
C GLY A 71 -14.92 -18.84 12.62
N MET A 72 -14.89 -19.44 11.42
CA MET A 72 -13.95 -20.53 11.12
C MET A 72 -12.58 -20.03 10.67
N SER A 73 -11.57 -20.90 10.70
CA SER A 73 -10.30 -20.64 10.03
C SER A 73 -10.54 -20.49 8.52
N HIS A 74 -10.02 -19.41 7.92
CA HIS A 74 -10.22 -19.13 6.50
C HIS A 74 -9.77 -20.34 5.65
N PRO A 75 -10.66 -20.91 4.81
CA PRO A 75 -10.28 -21.97 3.90
C PRO A 75 -9.37 -21.43 2.81
N ASP A 76 -8.46 -22.25 2.31
CA ASP A 76 -7.61 -21.91 1.17
C ASP A 76 -8.47 -21.86 -0.11
N PRO A 77 -8.62 -20.69 -0.77
CA PRO A 77 -9.37 -20.56 -2.01
C PRO A 77 -8.74 -21.31 -3.19
N PHE A 78 -7.47 -21.71 -3.09
CA PHE A 78 -6.70 -22.34 -4.16
C PHE A 78 -6.13 -23.69 -3.75
N ALA A 79 -6.80 -24.43 -2.86
CA ALA A 79 -6.31 -25.72 -2.34
C ALA A 79 -6.00 -26.79 -3.42
N ALA A 80 -6.52 -26.61 -4.63
CA ALA A 80 -6.25 -27.50 -5.76
C ALA A 80 -4.93 -27.17 -6.51
N ASP A 81 -4.33 -26.01 -6.25
CA ASP A 81 -3.11 -25.56 -6.91
C ASP A 81 -1.98 -26.55 -6.66
N LYS A 82 -1.24 -26.85 -7.73
CA LYS A 82 -0.09 -27.75 -7.69
C LYS A 82 1.18 -26.94 -7.66
N VAL A 83 2.18 -27.50 -6.99
CA VAL A 83 3.54 -26.99 -7.04
C VAL A 83 4.00 -26.99 -8.50
N VAL A 84 4.41 -25.83 -9.00
CA VAL A 84 4.97 -25.66 -10.35
C VAL A 84 6.41 -26.15 -10.36
N PHE A 85 7.19 -25.74 -9.36
CA PHE A 85 8.54 -26.21 -9.10
C PHE A 85 8.92 -25.92 -7.64
N SER A 86 10.08 -26.42 -7.22
CA SER A 86 10.61 -26.15 -5.90
C SER A 86 12.03 -25.61 -5.96
N ILE A 87 12.29 -24.64 -5.10
CA ILE A 87 13.64 -24.16 -4.81
C ILE A 87 14.14 -24.91 -3.57
N THR A 88 15.35 -25.42 -3.65
CA THR A 88 16.02 -26.24 -2.65
C THR A 88 17.46 -25.77 -2.49
N GLN A 89 18.17 -26.30 -1.50
CA GLN A 89 19.61 -26.05 -1.38
C GLN A 89 20.40 -26.41 -2.64
N ALA A 90 19.94 -27.37 -3.44
CA ALA A 90 20.65 -27.81 -4.65
C ALA A 90 20.58 -26.80 -5.81
N ASN A 91 19.51 -26.00 -5.91
CA ASN A 91 19.24 -25.14 -7.07
C ASN A 91 18.95 -23.67 -6.73
N TYR A 92 18.96 -23.26 -5.46
CA TYR A 92 18.61 -21.86 -5.10
C TYR A 92 19.49 -20.82 -5.80
N LYS A 93 20.74 -21.15 -6.10
CA LYS A 93 21.66 -20.27 -6.84
C LYS A 93 21.23 -20.01 -8.29
N GLU A 94 20.49 -20.93 -8.89
CA GLU A 94 19.89 -20.77 -10.23
C GLU A 94 18.72 -19.77 -10.22
N HIS A 95 18.22 -19.44 -9.03
CA HIS A 95 17.08 -18.54 -8.80
C HIS A 95 17.46 -17.33 -7.94
N ALA A 96 18.76 -17.02 -7.78
CA ALA A 96 19.23 -15.96 -6.88
C ALA A 96 18.62 -14.59 -7.22
N ASP A 97 18.36 -14.31 -8.50
CA ASP A 97 17.70 -13.06 -8.94
C ASP A 97 16.25 -12.92 -8.46
N LYS A 98 15.65 -14.00 -7.92
CA LYS A 98 14.30 -14.04 -7.35
C LYS A 98 14.29 -14.18 -5.82
N LEU A 99 15.45 -14.25 -5.19
CA LEU A 99 15.59 -14.46 -3.75
C LEU A 99 16.17 -13.22 -3.08
N THR A 100 15.78 -13.01 -1.83
CA THR A 100 16.46 -12.06 -0.94
C THR A 100 17.68 -12.72 -0.33
N GLU A 101 18.67 -11.93 0.09
CA GLU A 101 19.86 -12.43 0.81
C GLU A 101 19.47 -13.32 2.01
N GLY A 102 18.43 -12.91 2.76
CA GLY A 102 17.92 -13.70 3.87
C GLY A 102 17.37 -15.06 3.45
N GLN A 103 16.71 -15.16 2.29
CA GLN A 103 16.23 -16.45 1.77
C GLN A 103 17.37 -17.32 1.25
N GLU A 104 18.37 -16.74 0.59
CA GLU A 104 19.58 -17.45 0.16
C GLU A 104 20.33 -18.04 1.37
N GLU A 105 20.47 -17.28 2.45
CA GLU A 105 21.08 -17.75 3.69
C GLU A 105 20.27 -18.88 4.35
N MET A 106 18.94 -18.86 4.24
CA MET A 106 18.12 -19.98 4.71
C MET A 106 18.43 -21.29 3.96
N PHE A 107 18.62 -21.23 2.64
CA PHE A 107 19.04 -22.40 1.86
C PHE A 107 20.47 -22.84 2.15
N ALA A 108 21.39 -21.90 2.39
CA ALA A 108 22.77 -22.20 2.75
C ALA A 108 22.86 -22.89 4.13
N LYS A 109 22.11 -22.39 5.11
CA LYS A 109 22.19 -22.85 6.51
C LYS A 109 21.40 -24.13 6.80
N TYR A 110 20.27 -24.33 6.12
CA TYR A 110 19.36 -25.43 6.43
C TYR A 110 19.18 -26.36 5.21
N PRO A 111 19.87 -27.52 5.17
CA PRO A 111 19.79 -28.46 4.04
C PRO A 111 18.39 -28.97 3.71
N THR A 112 17.47 -28.96 4.70
CA THR A 112 16.07 -29.38 4.53
C THR A 112 15.15 -28.23 4.13
N PHE A 113 15.63 -27.00 4.04
CA PHE A 113 14.82 -25.86 3.62
C PHE A 113 14.45 -25.98 2.14
N ARG A 114 13.15 -25.85 1.88
CA ARG A 114 12.53 -25.96 0.56
C ARG A 114 11.48 -24.86 0.43
N MET A 115 11.41 -24.26 -0.74
CA MET A 115 10.35 -23.33 -1.10
C MET A 115 9.58 -23.91 -2.29
N ASP A 116 8.31 -24.24 -2.06
CA ASP A 116 7.41 -24.69 -3.11
C ASP A 116 6.78 -23.48 -3.79
N ILE A 117 6.93 -23.42 -5.11
CA ILE A 117 6.43 -22.31 -5.92
C ILE A 117 5.11 -22.74 -6.57
N TYR A 118 4.08 -21.93 -6.36
CA TYR A 118 2.73 -22.16 -6.86
C TYR A 118 2.37 -21.13 -7.94
N PRO A 119 1.31 -21.37 -8.73
CA PRO A 119 0.82 -20.39 -9.69
C PRO A 119 0.47 -19.06 -9.02
N THR A 120 0.82 -17.94 -9.67
CA THR A 120 0.45 -16.62 -9.15
C THR A 120 -1.06 -16.40 -9.22
N ARG A 121 -1.66 -16.02 -8.09
CA ARG A 121 -3.08 -15.63 -8.00
C ARG A 121 -3.19 -14.17 -7.58
N ARG A 122 -3.84 -13.33 -8.38
CA ARG A 122 -4.14 -11.93 -8.00
C ARG A 122 -5.50 -11.86 -7.28
N SER A 123 -5.55 -12.38 -6.05
CA SER A 123 -6.78 -12.61 -5.28
C SER A 123 -7.29 -11.42 -4.47
N ALA A 124 -6.47 -10.39 -4.25
CA ALA A 124 -6.85 -9.23 -3.45
C ALA A 124 -8.02 -8.46 -4.08
N SER A 125 -9.02 -8.17 -3.25
CA SER A 125 -10.21 -7.39 -3.57
C SER A 125 -10.54 -6.45 -2.41
N TYR A 126 -11.33 -5.41 -2.69
CA TYR A 126 -11.80 -4.43 -1.72
C TYR A 126 -13.29 -4.15 -1.95
N PRO A 127 -14.02 -3.64 -0.94
CA PRO A 127 -15.38 -3.13 -1.16
C PRO A 127 -15.40 -2.09 -2.28
N GLN A 128 -16.44 -2.09 -3.11
CA GLN A 128 -16.56 -1.20 -4.27
C GLN A 128 -16.31 0.28 -3.91
N ARG A 129 -16.87 0.73 -2.78
CA ARG A 129 -16.69 2.10 -2.30
C ARG A 129 -15.21 2.48 -2.07
N THR A 130 -14.38 1.53 -1.63
CA THR A 130 -12.93 1.76 -1.50
C THR A 130 -12.28 2.04 -2.86
N TYR A 131 -12.70 1.35 -3.92
CA TYR A 131 -12.22 1.63 -5.28
C TYR A 131 -12.68 2.99 -5.78
N ASP A 132 -13.96 3.31 -5.62
CA ASP A 132 -14.56 4.57 -6.09
C ASP A 132 -13.86 5.78 -5.44
N TYR A 133 -13.65 5.72 -4.12
CA TYR A 133 -12.95 6.78 -3.41
C TYR A 133 -11.46 6.81 -3.72
N THR A 134 -10.81 5.68 -3.98
CA THR A 134 -9.41 5.69 -4.42
C THR A 134 -9.26 6.42 -5.75
N ILE A 135 -10.14 6.17 -6.72
CA ILE A 135 -10.15 6.87 -8.01
C ILE A 135 -10.41 8.37 -7.80
N LYS A 136 -11.35 8.73 -6.94
CA LYS A 136 -11.63 10.14 -6.60
C LYS A 136 -10.44 10.83 -5.92
N ASN A 137 -9.77 10.13 -5.01
CA ASN A 137 -8.63 10.66 -4.26
C ASN A 137 -7.45 10.99 -5.17
N ALA A 138 -7.29 10.27 -6.30
CA ALA A 138 -6.22 10.52 -7.28
C ALA A 138 -6.10 11.99 -7.69
N THR A 139 -7.23 12.70 -7.83
CA THR A 139 -7.27 14.11 -8.26
C THR A 139 -7.58 15.09 -7.13
N THR A 140 -7.85 14.61 -5.91
CA THR A 140 -8.31 15.44 -4.79
C THR A 140 -7.36 15.44 -3.61
N ALA A 141 -6.75 14.31 -3.28
CA ALA A 141 -5.86 14.16 -2.15
C ALA A 141 -4.61 15.04 -2.27
N LYS A 142 -4.19 15.63 -1.15
CA LYS A 142 -2.97 16.44 -1.05
C LYS A 142 -2.24 16.15 0.24
N LEU A 143 -0.92 16.10 0.20
CA LEU A 143 -0.11 16.16 1.42
C LEU A 143 -0.26 17.52 2.09
N THR A 144 -0.19 17.55 3.42
CA THR A 144 0.03 18.78 4.17
C THR A 144 1.42 19.35 3.87
N ALA A 145 1.64 20.64 4.16
CA ALA A 145 2.91 21.30 3.86
C ALA A 145 4.14 20.67 4.56
N ASP A 146 3.93 19.98 5.68
CA ASP A 146 4.95 19.26 6.44
C ASP A 146 5.02 17.76 6.10
N GLU A 147 4.24 17.31 5.10
CA GLU A 147 4.10 15.90 4.66
C GLU A 147 3.64 14.93 5.76
N ASN A 148 3.24 15.43 6.93
CA ASN A 148 2.76 14.64 8.07
C ASN A 148 1.24 14.55 8.16
N GLY A 149 0.55 14.81 7.06
CA GLY A 149 -0.89 14.62 6.94
C GLY A 149 -1.35 14.50 5.49
N VAL A 150 -2.59 14.06 5.34
CA VAL A 150 -3.31 14.04 4.06
C VAL A 150 -4.58 14.86 4.22
N THR A 151 -4.85 15.73 3.26
CA THR A 151 -6.07 16.52 3.16
C THR A 151 -6.83 16.14 1.90
N ASN A 152 -8.12 16.47 1.86
CA ASN A 152 -8.98 16.28 0.68
C ASN A 152 -9.08 14.81 0.21
N ALA A 153 -8.80 13.86 1.11
CA ALA A 153 -8.98 12.44 0.89
C ALA A 153 -9.90 11.88 1.98
N ALA A 154 -10.74 10.93 1.60
CA ALA A 154 -11.52 10.13 2.54
C ALA A 154 -11.67 8.74 1.93
N GLU A 155 -11.69 7.72 2.78
CA GLU A 155 -11.74 6.32 2.34
C GLU A 155 -10.66 5.99 1.28
N GLY A 156 -10.61 4.74 0.81
CA GLY A 156 -9.70 4.35 -0.27
C GLY A 156 -8.22 4.59 0.06
N ILE A 157 -7.41 4.55 -1.00
CA ILE A 157 -6.00 4.95 -0.96
C ILE A 157 -5.93 6.43 -1.37
N PRO A 158 -5.17 7.28 -0.64
CA PRO A 158 -5.11 8.70 -0.96
C PRO A 158 -4.35 8.98 -2.27
N PHE A 159 -3.23 8.29 -2.52
CA PHE A 159 -2.37 8.55 -3.68
C PHE A 159 -2.17 7.29 -4.52
N PRO A 160 -3.17 6.82 -5.30
CA PRO A 160 -3.04 5.60 -6.07
C PRO A 160 -1.93 5.64 -7.14
N ILE A 161 -1.53 6.83 -7.58
CA ILE A 161 -0.39 7.03 -8.50
C ILE A 161 0.64 7.93 -7.79
N PRO A 162 1.37 7.39 -6.79
CA PRO A 162 2.20 8.21 -5.93
C PRO A 162 3.37 8.81 -6.70
N GLN A 163 3.64 10.09 -6.49
CA GLN A 163 4.74 10.87 -7.07
C GLN A 163 5.93 10.98 -6.09
N THR A 164 5.72 10.73 -4.80
CA THR A 164 6.76 10.85 -3.76
C THR A 164 6.75 9.69 -2.77
N GLY A 165 7.88 9.51 -2.06
CA GLY A 165 7.98 8.52 -0.98
C GLY A 165 7.00 8.80 0.17
N ALA A 166 6.73 10.06 0.49
CA ALA A 166 5.76 10.44 1.52
C ALA A 166 4.35 9.97 1.17
N GLU A 167 3.94 10.11 -0.09
CA GLU A 167 2.65 9.59 -0.58
C GLU A 167 2.55 8.06 -0.44
N VAL A 168 3.63 7.33 -0.74
CA VAL A 168 3.70 5.87 -0.53
C VAL A 168 3.54 5.51 0.94
N ILE A 169 4.19 6.25 1.85
CA ILE A 169 4.05 6.04 3.30
C ILE A 169 2.61 6.32 3.74
N TRP A 170 1.97 7.36 3.24
CA TRP A 170 0.57 7.66 3.56
C TRP A 170 -0.38 6.60 3.04
N ASN A 171 -0.16 6.06 1.85
CA ASN A 171 -0.91 4.89 1.37
C ASN A 171 -0.76 3.70 2.32
N HIS A 172 0.44 3.44 2.85
CA HIS A 172 0.65 2.36 3.83
C HIS A 172 -0.09 2.63 5.15
N LYS A 173 -0.04 3.87 5.65
CA LYS A 173 -0.72 4.27 6.90
C LYS A 173 -2.24 4.16 6.77
N LEU A 174 -2.78 4.64 5.65
CA LEU A 174 -4.21 4.77 5.37
C LEU A 174 -4.80 3.63 4.53
N LYS A 175 -4.09 2.52 4.29
CA LYS A 175 -4.68 1.33 3.66
C LYS A 175 -5.91 0.82 4.40
N TYR A 176 -6.95 0.42 3.67
CA TYR A 176 -8.19 -0.11 4.23
C TYR A 176 -7.93 -1.33 5.15
N LYS A 177 -8.48 -1.31 6.36
CA LYS A 177 -8.33 -2.36 7.39
C LYS A 177 -9.67 -2.85 7.95
N GLY A 178 -10.77 -2.50 7.31
CA GLY A 178 -12.12 -2.61 7.90
C GLY A 178 -12.53 -1.35 8.66
N ILE A 179 -13.82 -1.29 9.02
CA ILE A 179 -14.43 -0.10 9.66
C ILE A 179 -14.16 -0.09 11.17
N SER A 180 -14.22 -1.25 11.80
CA SER A 180 -13.93 -1.43 13.22
C SER A 180 -13.28 -2.78 13.44
N ALA A 181 -12.52 -2.89 14.52
CA ALA A 181 -12.12 -4.20 15.01
C ALA A 181 -11.94 -4.20 16.53
N ALA A 182 -12.02 -5.39 17.09
CA ALA A 182 -11.67 -5.69 18.45
C ALA A 182 -10.41 -6.57 18.46
N ARG A 183 -9.45 -6.24 19.31
CA ARG A 183 -8.22 -6.99 19.50
C ARG A 183 -8.12 -7.42 20.97
N TRP A 184 -7.77 -8.68 21.17
CA TRP A 184 -7.38 -9.21 22.47
C TRP A 184 -5.87 -9.38 22.48
N THR A 185 -5.19 -8.66 23.37
CA THR A 185 -3.75 -8.70 23.54
C THR A 185 -3.43 -9.25 24.92
N ASN A 186 -2.66 -10.34 24.96
CA ASN A 186 -2.14 -10.91 26.20
C ASN A 186 -0.66 -10.56 26.30
N LEU A 187 -0.28 -9.71 27.24
CA LEU A 187 1.10 -9.35 27.53
C LEU A 187 1.58 -10.17 28.73
N ALA A 188 2.68 -10.88 28.56
CA ALA A 188 3.34 -11.63 29.63
C ALA A 188 4.79 -11.13 29.80
N PRO A 189 5.01 -9.97 30.44
CA PRO A 189 6.35 -9.55 30.82
C PRO A 189 6.97 -10.59 31.76
N VAL A 190 8.08 -11.19 31.34
CA VAL A 190 8.76 -12.27 32.04
C VAL A 190 9.97 -11.71 32.80
N THR A 191 10.08 -12.05 34.08
CA THR A 191 11.25 -11.74 34.91
C THR A 191 12.39 -12.74 34.64
N ALA A 192 13.62 -12.41 35.03
CA ALA A 192 14.79 -13.27 34.79
C ALA A 192 14.67 -14.70 35.37
N ASN A 193 13.83 -14.92 36.39
CA ASN A 193 13.55 -16.24 36.95
C ASN A 193 12.31 -16.94 36.37
N GLY A 194 11.81 -16.47 35.22
CA GLY A 194 10.71 -17.10 34.49
C GLY A 194 9.31 -16.79 35.02
N ARG A 195 9.18 -16.03 36.11
CA ARG A 195 7.86 -15.58 36.59
C ARG A 195 7.31 -14.48 35.69
N TYR A 196 6.01 -14.51 35.41
CA TYR A 196 5.33 -13.50 34.61
C TYR A 196 4.00 -13.12 35.26
N ASN A 197 3.53 -11.91 34.95
CA ASN A 197 2.16 -11.49 35.21
C ASN A 197 1.45 -11.35 33.85
N LEU A 198 0.29 -11.97 33.71
CA LEU A 198 -0.50 -11.88 32.48
C LEU A 198 -1.40 -10.65 32.54
N VAL A 199 -1.15 -9.69 31.64
CA VAL A 199 -2.05 -8.55 31.42
C VAL A 199 -2.88 -8.85 30.17
N LYS A 200 -4.20 -8.87 30.34
CA LYS A 200 -5.15 -9.07 29.24
C LYS A 200 -5.78 -7.72 28.88
N ILE A 201 -5.64 -7.31 27.64
CA ILE A 201 -6.17 -6.04 27.12
C ILE A 201 -7.17 -6.38 26.02
N ARG A 202 -8.37 -5.79 26.10
CA ARG A 202 -9.31 -5.72 24.98
C ARG A 202 -9.27 -4.30 24.45
N GLU A 203 -8.90 -4.17 23.19
CA GLU A 203 -8.84 -2.90 22.48
C GLU A 203 -9.95 -2.92 21.43
N GLU A 204 -10.71 -1.84 21.34
CA GLU A 204 -11.70 -1.64 20.29
C GLU A 204 -11.34 -0.37 19.56
N PHE A 205 -11.27 -0.44 18.23
CA PHE A 205 -10.93 0.69 17.39
C PHE A 205 -11.96 0.84 16.29
N MET A 206 -12.28 2.10 15.99
CA MET A 206 -13.13 2.51 14.88
C MET A 206 -12.31 3.42 13.97
N GLY A 207 -12.15 3.03 12.71
CA GLY A 207 -11.45 3.82 11.72
C GLY A 207 -12.39 4.84 11.09
N LEU A 208 -12.41 6.06 11.62
CA LEU A 208 -13.25 7.16 11.09
C LEU A 208 -13.01 7.42 9.60
N TYR A 209 -11.76 7.29 9.13
CA TYR A 209 -11.38 7.48 7.73
C TYR A 209 -12.10 6.52 6.77
N TYR A 210 -12.44 5.30 7.20
CA TYR A 210 -13.10 4.29 6.36
C TYR A 210 -14.61 4.21 6.59
N LYS A 211 -15.15 4.94 7.56
CA LYS A 211 -16.54 4.80 7.99
C LYS A 211 -17.50 5.36 6.93
N PRO A 212 -18.50 4.57 6.50
CA PRO A 212 -19.57 5.07 5.64
C PRO A 212 -20.29 6.30 6.19
N GLY A 213 -20.49 7.26 5.28
CA GLY A 213 -21.16 8.54 5.57
C GLY A 213 -20.26 9.61 6.20
N ASN A 214 -19.03 9.29 6.62
CA ASN A 214 -18.12 10.31 7.14
C ASN A 214 -17.66 11.26 6.02
N THR A 215 -17.63 12.54 6.36
CA THR A 215 -17.07 13.63 5.56
C THR A 215 -15.62 13.89 5.97
N ILE A 216 -14.94 14.77 5.22
CA ILE A 216 -13.58 15.21 5.56
C ILE A 216 -13.54 15.97 6.91
N ALA A 217 -14.66 16.58 7.30
CA ALA A 217 -14.78 17.22 8.61
C ALA A 217 -14.95 16.22 9.75
N ASP A 218 -15.44 15.01 9.48
CA ASP A 218 -15.65 13.97 10.50
C ASP A 218 -14.41 13.12 10.80
N ILE A 219 -13.31 13.32 10.05
CA ILE A 219 -12.09 12.50 10.10
C ILE A 219 -10.85 13.27 10.60
N ASN A 220 -10.93 14.60 10.70
CA ASN A 220 -9.88 15.49 11.19
C ASN A 220 -10.29 16.10 12.54
#